data_AF-A0A2V8GM06-F1
#
_entry.id   AF-A0A2V8GM06-F1
#
_cell.length_a   1.000
_cell.length_b   1.000
_cell.length_c   1.000
_cell.angle_alpha   90.00
_cell.angle_beta   90.00
_cell.angle_gamma   90.00
#
_symmetry.space_group_name_H-M   'P 1'
#
loop_
_entity.id
_entity.type
_entity.pdbx_description
1 polymer ?
#
loop_
_entity_poly.entity_id
_entity_poly.type
_entity_poly.pdbx_seq_one_letter_code
_entity_poly.pdbx_strand_id
1 'polypeptide(L)' 'MRRTCLMAALILIVARPSFSQEFAQYTSRTDLFAVDFPGEPTIKDITWKTEYGVTLPGRVYSVENARGRYSATVI' A
#
# COMPACT_ATOMS: atom_id res chain seq x y z
N MET A 1 -40.89 1.44 -19.37
CA MET A 1 -39.98 0.30 -19.65
C MET A 1 -38.71 0.75 -20.40
N ARG A 2 -38.75 1.17 -21.68
CA ARG A 2 -37.55 1.61 -22.43
C ARG A 2 -36.76 2.78 -21.79
N ARG A 3 -37.44 3.79 -21.26
CA ARG A 3 -36.80 4.96 -20.60
C ARG A 3 -36.13 4.60 -19.26
N THR A 4 -36.71 3.65 -18.53
CA THR A 4 -36.20 3.19 -17.23
C THR A 4 -34.90 2.41 -17.41
N CYS A 5 -34.80 1.58 -18.45
CA CYS A 5 -33.57 0.87 -18.80
C CYS A 5 -32.45 1.84 -19.23
N LEU A 6 -32.78 2.91 -19.97
CA LEU A 6 -31.82 3.91 -20.41
C LEU A 6 -31.17 4.65 -19.23
N MET A 7 -31.99 5.01 -18.23
CA MET A 7 -31.51 5.66 -17.01
C MET A 7 -30.63 4.74 -16.16
N ALA A 8 -31.00 3.46 -16.04
CA ALA A 8 -30.19 2.47 -15.33
C ALA A 8 -28.82 2.25 -16.00
N ALA A 9 -28.78 2.18 -17.34
CA ALA A 9 -27.54 2.04 -18.09
C ALA A 9 -26.62 3.26 -17.91
N LEU A 10 -27.19 4.48 -17.85
CA LEU A 10 -26.40 5.69 -17.65
C LEU A 10 -25.76 5.74 -16.25
N ILE A 11 -26.48 5.30 -15.21
CA ILE A 11 -25.96 5.24 -13.84
C ILE A 11 -24.77 4.26 -13.75
N LEU A 12 -24.85 3.12 -14.44
CA LEU A 12 -23.76 2.13 -14.50
C LEU A 12 -22.51 2.68 -15.22
N ILE A 13 -22.67 3.54 -16.21
CA ILE A 13 -21.53 4.16 -16.93
C ILE A 13 -20.82 5.21 -16.05
N VAL A 14 -21.57 5.88 -15.16
CA VAL A 14 -21.02 6.89 -14.24
C VAL A 14 -20.48 6.26 -12.95
N ALA A 15 -20.84 5.00 -12.65
CA ALA A 15 -20.31 4.24 -11.53
C ALA A 15 -18.80 4.02 -11.72
N ARG A 16 -17.99 4.85 -11.05
CA ARG A 16 -16.56 4.64 -10.95
C ARG A 16 -16.27 3.59 -9.88
N PRO A 17 -15.30 2.69 -10.08
CA PRO A 17 -14.82 1.86 -8.99
C PRO A 17 -14.37 2.79 -7.86
N SER A 18 -15.02 2.70 -6.71
CA SER A 18 -14.44 3.22 -5.48
C SER A 18 -13.25 2.32 -5.20
N PHE A 19 -12.03 2.85 -5.37
CA PHE A 19 -10.87 2.26 -4.71
C PHE A 19 -11.15 2.42 -3.22
N SER A 20 -11.84 1.42 -2.65
CA SER A 20 -11.92 1.26 -1.20
C SER A 20 -10.47 1.31 -0.75
N GLN A 21 -10.22 2.28 0.09
CA GLN A 21 -8.93 2.75 0.55
C GLN A 21 -8.45 1.74 1.62
N GLU A 22 -8.45 0.48 1.25
CA GLU A 22 -8.33 -0.66 2.13
C GLU A 22 -6.86 -0.98 2.33
N PHE A 23 -6.50 -1.13 3.60
CA PHE A 23 -5.23 -1.67 3.99
C PHE A 23 -5.20 -3.12 3.50
N ALA A 24 -4.25 -3.43 2.62
CA ALA A 24 -4.06 -4.78 2.11
C ALA A 24 -2.86 -5.41 2.81
N GLN A 25 -2.98 -6.69 3.15
CA GLN A 25 -1.89 -7.43 3.77
C GLN A 25 -0.72 -7.56 2.78
N TYR A 26 0.40 -6.95 3.13
CA TYR A 26 1.67 -7.14 2.46
C TYR A 26 2.47 -8.20 3.18
N THR A 27 3.06 -9.14 2.44
CA THR A 27 3.93 -10.19 3.00
C THR A 27 5.31 -10.11 2.36
N SER A 28 6.32 -9.75 3.15
CA SER A 28 7.71 -9.86 2.73
C SER A 28 8.22 -11.26 3.00
N ARG A 29 8.45 -12.05 1.95
CA ARG A 29 9.09 -13.36 2.07
C ARG A 29 10.59 -13.26 2.37
N THR A 30 11.21 -12.15 2.02
CA THR A 30 12.65 -11.98 2.21
C THR A 30 12.98 -11.53 3.64
N ASP A 31 12.16 -10.66 4.23
CA ASP A 31 12.30 -10.21 5.63
C ASP A 31 11.36 -10.94 6.60
N LEU A 32 10.61 -11.94 6.11
CA LEU A 32 9.78 -12.84 6.91
C LEU A 32 8.75 -12.14 7.81
N PHE A 33 8.12 -11.06 7.32
CA PHE A 33 7.05 -10.36 8.04
C PHE A 33 5.80 -10.19 7.17
N ALA A 34 4.67 -9.97 7.83
CA ALA A 34 3.43 -9.53 7.19
C ALA A 34 2.84 -8.34 7.96
N VAL A 35 2.38 -7.33 7.23
CA VAL A 35 1.76 -6.12 7.79
C VAL A 35 0.82 -5.52 6.75
N ASP A 36 -0.23 -4.85 7.20
CA ASP A 36 -1.13 -4.19 6.27
C ASP A 36 -0.58 -2.82 5.83
N PHE A 37 -0.59 -2.56 4.53
CA PHE A 37 -0.24 -1.26 3.94
C PHE A 37 -1.40 -0.70 3.12
N PRO A 38 -1.57 0.63 3.05
CA PRO A 38 -2.59 1.27 2.23
C PRO A 38 -2.14 1.40 0.75
N GLY A 39 -1.64 0.30 0.18
CA GLY A 39 -1.06 0.20 -1.15
C GLY A 39 0.18 -0.70 -1.19
N GLU A 40 0.69 -0.97 -2.39
CA GLU A 40 1.96 -1.70 -2.57
C GLU A 40 3.13 -0.82 -2.09
N PRO A 41 3.95 -1.28 -1.12
CA PRO A 41 5.06 -0.50 -0.60
C PRO A 41 6.22 -0.43 -1.60
N THR A 42 6.83 0.75 -1.71
CA THR A 42 8.15 0.90 -2.33
C THR A 42 9.20 0.38 -1.36
N ILE A 43 10.12 -0.45 -1.86
CA ILE A 43 11.18 -1.08 -1.07
C ILE A 43 12.49 -0.35 -1.35
N LYS A 44 13.19 0.04 -0.29
CA LYS A 44 14.50 0.70 -0.38
C LYS A 44 15.50 0.04 0.55
N ASP A 45 16.62 -0.43 0.00
CA ASP A 45 17.75 -0.90 0.78
C ASP A 45 18.42 0.26 1.52
N ILE A 46 18.78 0.01 2.77
CA ILE A 46 19.45 0.96 3.66
C ILE A 46 20.59 0.28 4.40
N THR A 47 21.44 1.13 4.97
CA THR A 47 22.49 0.72 5.89
C THR A 47 22.23 1.37 7.24
N TRP A 48 22.07 0.58 8.29
CA TRP A 48 21.79 1.05 9.64
C TRP A 48 23.01 0.92 10.54
N LYS A 49 23.46 2.04 11.12
CA LYS A 49 24.53 2.04 12.11
C LYS A 49 23.93 1.95 13.51
N THR A 50 24.19 0.83 14.17
CA THR A 50 23.78 0.60 15.56
C THR A 50 24.55 1.51 16.53
N GLU A 51 24.03 1.66 17.74
CA GLU A 51 24.69 2.40 18.83
C GLU A 51 26.08 1.82 19.19
N TYR A 52 26.29 0.53 18.94
CA TYR A 52 27.56 -0.17 19.16
C TYR A 52 28.55 -0.01 17.99
N GLY A 53 28.23 0.80 16.99
CA GLY A 53 29.09 1.03 15.83
C GLY A 53 29.07 -0.09 14.79
N VAL A 54 28.25 -1.12 14.96
CA VAL A 54 28.03 -2.17 13.96
C VAL A 54 27.12 -1.64 12.87
N THR A 55 27.50 -1.92 11.62
CA THR A 55 26.75 -1.56 10.42
C THR A 55 25.97 -2.77 9.92
N LEU A 56 24.64 -2.66 9.88
CA LEU A 56 23.74 -3.72 9.44
C LEU A 56 23.03 -3.33 8.14
N PRO A 57 22.85 -4.27 7.20
CA PRO A 57 21.96 -4.05 6.06
C PRO A 57 20.51 -4.03 6.55
N GLY A 58 19.65 -3.24 5.90
CA GLY A 58 18.23 -3.22 6.21
C GLY A 58 17.39 -2.76 5.03
N ARG A 59 16.07 -2.78 5.19
CA ARG A 59 15.11 -2.34 4.18
C ARG A 59 14.02 -1.47 4.77
N VAL A 60 13.61 -0.46 4.01
CA VAL A 60 12.45 0.38 4.29
C VAL A 60 11.37 0.07 3.27
N TYR A 61 10.20 -0.31 3.78
CA TYR A 61 8.97 -0.51 3.03
C TYR A 61 8.08 0.70 3.27
N SER A 62 7.78 1.50 2.24
CA SER A 62 7.01 2.74 2.41
C SER A 62 5.90 2.94 1.38
N VAL A 63 4.77 3.46 1.85
CA VAL A 63 3.64 3.92 1.02
C VAL A 63 3.37 5.38 1.34
N GLU A 64 3.24 6.21 0.30
CA GLU A 64 2.80 7.60 0.41
C GLU A 64 1.54 7.80 -0.43
N ASN A 65 0.48 8.28 0.20
CA ASN A 65 -0.79 8.57 -0.46
C ASN A 65 -1.45 9.82 0.14
N ALA A 66 -2.65 10.15 -0.33
CA ALA A 66 -3.38 11.34 0.14
C ALA A 66 -3.66 11.38 1.66
N ARG A 67 -3.56 10.25 2.38
CA ARG A 67 -3.76 10.17 3.84
C ARG A 67 -2.46 10.33 4.63
N GLY A 68 -1.30 10.23 3.98
CA GLY A 68 0.00 10.41 4.61
C GLY A 68 1.03 9.37 4.19
N ARG A 69 2.10 9.27 4.98
CA ARG A 69 3.24 8.38 4.76
C ARG A 69 3.25 7.26 5.81
N TYR A 70 3.35 6.04 5.33
CA TYR A 70 3.41 4.81 6.13
C TYR A 70 4.74 4.13 5.84
N SER A 71 5.43 3.64 6.87
CA SER A 71 6.70 2.96 6.69
C SER A 71 6.94 1.86 7.72
N ALA A 72 7.48 0.73 7.26
CA ALA A 72 8.07 -0.30 8.10
C ALA A 72 9.57 -0.41 7.79
N THR A 73 10.40 -0.45 8.82
CA THR A 73 11.85 -0.60 8.68
C THR A 73 12.27 -1.91 9.33
N VAL A 74 13.00 -2.72 8.55
CA VAL A 74 13.57 -4.00 9.00
C VAL A 74 15.09 -3.88 8.95
N ILE A 75 15.77 -4.19 10.05
CA ILE A 75 17.23 -4.12 10.25
C ILE A 75 17.74 -5.51 10.64
#